data_AF-A0A3E0NQP9-F1
#
_entry.id   AF-A0A3E0NQP9-F1
#
_cell.length_a   1.000
_cell.length_b   1.000
_cell.length_c   1.000
_cell.angle_alpha   90.00
_cell.angle_beta   90.00
_cell.angle_gamma   90.00
#
_symmetry.space_group_name_H-M   'P 1'
#
loop_
_entity.id
_entity.type
_entity.pdbx_description
1 polymer ?
#
loop_
_entity_poly.entity_id
_entity_poly.type
_entity_poly.pdbx_seq_one_letter_code
_entity_poly.pdbx_strand_id
1 'polypeptide(L)'
;MSLSGAAQPEAASSGQLLYGGDQHLRAGRVEAALEAYDAALAQRPELLPQLWQRGIALYYAGRWDECTAQFEAHRTVNPDDVENAAWHLLCAARRDGLAAARRTMLPVGPDPRPALAEVYALYAGRGSAEEVLAAAEVADRGGSSARFYAHLYIGLLREIEGAEDEAETHLAKAVEQEFPHFMGDVARLHLDRLRGTAARD
;
A
#
# COMPACT_ATOMS: atom_id res chain seq x y z
N MET A 1 -23.06 26.55 44.48
CA MET A 1 -21.68 26.37 43.95
C MET A 1 -21.42 24.88 43.94
N SER A 2 -21.51 24.27 42.74
CA SER A 2 -20.35 23.72 42.00
C SER A 2 -20.07 22.28 42.48
N LEU A 3 -19.84 21.25 41.64
CA LEU A 3 -19.20 21.18 40.33
C LEU A 3 -19.82 20.02 39.53
N SER A 4 -20.27 20.28 38.30
CA SER A 4 -20.41 19.23 37.28
C SER A 4 -19.07 19.13 36.57
N GLY A 5 -18.19 18.27 37.05
CA GLY A 5 -16.94 17.92 36.36
C GLY A 5 -17.27 16.91 35.28
N ALA A 6 -17.65 17.39 34.09
CA ALA A 6 -17.63 16.53 32.91
C ALA A 6 -16.17 16.11 32.69
N ALA A 7 -15.87 14.84 32.91
CA ALA A 7 -14.58 14.27 32.53
C ALA A 7 -14.39 14.55 31.03
N GLN A 8 -13.32 15.25 30.67
CA GLN A 8 -12.96 15.37 29.27
C GLN A 8 -12.73 13.96 28.72
N PRO A 9 -13.19 13.66 27.49
CA PRO A 9 -12.90 12.37 26.89
C PRO A 9 -11.39 12.15 26.88
N GLU A 10 -10.95 11.01 27.42
CA GLU A 10 -9.55 10.65 27.44
C GLU A 10 -9.01 10.66 26.01
N ALA A 11 -7.86 11.31 25.80
CA ALA A 11 -7.25 11.39 24.48
C ALA A 11 -7.02 9.97 23.95
N ALA A 12 -7.36 9.73 22.68
CA ALA A 12 -7.22 8.40 22.08
C ALA A 12 -5.77 7.91 22.20
N SER A 13 -5.62 6.66 22.66
CA SER A 13 -4.31 6.00 22.69
C SER A 13 -3.76 5.83 21.27
N SER A 14 -2.43 5.79 21.13
CA SER A 14 -1.79 5.48 19.84
C SER A 14 -2.35 4.21 19.18
N GLY A 15 -2.71 3.15 19.92
CA GLY A 15 -3.36 1.97 19.35
C GLY A 15 -4.74 2.25 18.73
N GLN A 16 -5.56 3.07 19.38
CA GLN A 16 -6.86 3.51 18.84
C GLN A 16 -6.70 4.43 17.64
N LEU A 17 -5.68 5.30 17.66
CA LEU A 17 -5.34 6.17 16.52
C LEU A 17 -4.89 5.36 15.31
N LEU A 18 -4.03 4.35 15.48
CA LEU A 18 -3.62 3.47 14.38
C LEU A 18 -4.81 2.71 13.79
N TYR A 19 -5.65 2.11 14.64
CA TYR A 19 -6.86 1.45 14.19
C TYR A 19 -7.78 2.42 13.45
N GLY A 20 -7.98 3.63 13.97
CA GLY A 20 -8.74 4.68 13.30
C GLY A 20 -8.15 5.02 11.93
N GLY A 21 -6.84 5.19 11.84
CA GLY A 21 -6.12 5.44 10.58
C GLY A 21 -6.37 4.36 9.54
N ASP A 22 -6.29 3.09 9.93
CA ASP A 22 -6.61 1.96 9.05
C ASP A 22 -8.08 2.06 8.56
N GLN A 23 -9.03 2.34 9.46
CA GLN A 23 -10.45 2.47 9.08
C GLN A 23 -10.73 3.66 8.17
N HIS A 24 -10.07 4.80 8.39
CA HIS A 24 -10.17 5.97 7.53
C HIS A 24 -9.66 5.65 6.12
N LEU A 25 -8.48 5.04 6.03
CA LEU A 25 -7.89 4.68 4.75
C LEU A 25 -8.71 3.63 4.00
N ARG A 26 -9.19 2.58 4.67
CA ARG A 26 -10.08 1.57 4.08
C ARG A 26 -11.38 2.18 3.53
N ALA A 27 -11.83 3.30 4.08
CA ALA A 27 -13.00 4.04 3.61
C ALA A 27 -12.66 5.13 2.58
N GLY A 28 -11.40 5.20 2.13
CA GLY A 28 -10.93 6.20 1.18
C GLY A 28 -10.67 7.59 1.77
N ARG A 29 -10.83 7.78 3.08
CA ARG A 29 -10.62 9.06 3.79
C ARG A 29 -9.15 9.30 4.07
N VAL A 30 -8.39 9.71 3.06
CA VAL A 30 -6.92 9.69 3.09
C VAL A 30 -6.35 10.66 4.12
N GLU A 31 -6.82 11.90 4.14
CA GLU A 31 -6.33 12.96 5.00
C GLU A 31 -6.59 12.63 6.46
N ALA A 32 -7.80 12.16 6.77
CA ALA A 32 -8.15 11.70 8.11
C ALA A 32 -7.32 10.49 8.56
N ALA A 33 -6.93 9.61 7.63
CA ALA A 33 -6.01 8.50 7.95
C ALA A 33 -4.62 9.04 8.32
N LEU A 34 -4.10 9.99 7.55
CA LEU A 34 -2.79 10.62 7.83
C LEU A 34 -2.79 11.36 9.16
N GLU A 35 -3.83 12.13 9.47
CA GLU A 35 -3.98 12.80 10.77
C GLU A 35 -3.92 11.81 11.93
N ALA A 36 -4.60 10.66 11.81
CA ALA A 36 -4.60 9.63 12.83
C ALA A 36 -3.22 8.97 12.99
N TYR A 37 -2.53 8.65 11.89
CA TYR A 37 -1.17 8.09 11.95
C TYR A 37 -0.16 9.09 12.52
N ASP A 38 -0.22 10.35 12.09
CA ASP A 38 0.68 11.41 12.56
C ASP A 38 0.45 11.69 14.06
N ALA A 39 -0.80 11.66 14.53
CA ALA A 39 -1.11 11.75 15.96
C ALA A 39 -0.59 10.54 16.76
N ALA A 40 -0.63 9.33 16.20
CA ALA A 40 -0.05 8.15 16.84
C ALA A 40 1.48 8.26 16.94
N LEU A 41 2.14 8.77 15.90
CA LEU A 41 3.58 9.01 15.87
C LEU A 41 4.02 10.13 16.82
N ALA A 42 3.19 11.16 17.02
CA ALA A 42 3.45 12.19 18.02
C ALA A 42 3.48 11.64 19.45
N GLN A 43 2.72 10.58 19.73
CA GLN A 43 2.75 9.87 21.03
C GLN A 43 3.91 8.88 21.13
N ARG A 44 4.19 8.16 20.04
CA ARG A 44 5.21 7.09 19.97
C ARG A 44 5.97 7.14 18.64
N PRO A 45 7.04 7.95 18.55
CA PRO A 45 7.84 8.09 17.33
C PRO A 45 8.49 6.78 16.87
N GLU A 46 8.75 5.85 17.78
CA GLU A 46 9.34 4.54 17.51
C GLU A 46 8.47 3.65 16.62
N LEU A 47 7.17 3.96 16.49
CA LEU A 47 6.25 3.25 15.60
C LEU A 47 6.54 3.49 14.12
N LEU A 48 7.29 4.54 13.77
CA LEU A 48 7.50 4.97 12.37
C LEU A 48 7.88 3.82 11.43
N PRO A 49 8.88 2.96 11.74
CA PRO A 49 9.24 1.86 10.85
C PRO A 49 8.17 0.76 10.78
N GLN A 50 7.13 0.74 11.62
CA GLN A 50 6.07 -0.28 11.56
C GLN A 50 4.82 0.20 10.81
N LEU A 51 4.71 1.50 10.49
CA LEU A 51 3.52 2.10 9.88
C LEU A 51 3.57 2.15 8.35
N TRP A 52 3.69 1.00 7.70
CA TRP A 52 3.65 0.92 6.24
C TRP A 52 2.31 1.41 5.64
N GLN A 53 1.19 1.28 6.37
CA GLN A 53 -0.11 1.80 5.95
C GLN A 53 -0.10 3.34 5.78
N ARG A 54 0.70 4.05 6.59
CA ARG A 54 0.91 5.49 6.42
C ARG A 54 1.56 5.79 5.07
N GLY A 55 2.46 4.93 4.60
CA GLY A 55 3.09 5.07 3.28
C GLY A 55 2.07 4.98 2.14
N ILE A 56 1.13 4.05 2.25
CA ILE A 56 0.00 3.92 1.29
C ILE A 56 -0.92 5.15 1.36
N ALA A 57 -1.23 5.66 2.56
CA ALA A 57 -1.99 6.90 2.68
C ALA A 57 -1.26 8.10 2.04
N LEU A 58 0.06 8.22 2.24
CA LEU A 58 0.87 9.27 1.62
C LEU A 58 0.90 9.16 0.09
N TYR A 59 0.89 7.93 -0.45
CA TYR A 59 0.73 7.72 -1.88
C TYR A 59 -0.60 8.32 -2.37
N TYR A 60 -1.72 7.99 -1.72
CA TYR A 60 -3.00 8.53 -2.16
C TYR A 60 -3.15 10.05 -1.95
N ALA A 61 -2.42 10.63 -0.99
CA ALA A 61 -2.38 12.08 -0.76
C ALA A 61 -1.44 12.84 -1.72
N GLY A 62 -0.69 12.13 -2.58
CA GLY A 62 0.28 12.77 -3.46
C GLY A 62 1.55 13.27 -2.76
N ARG A 63 1.81 12.84 -1.52
CA ARG A 63 2.95 13.27 -0.69
C ARG A 63 4.14 12.34 -0.94
N TRP A 64 4.69 12.39 -2.16
CA TRP A 64 5.66 11.40 -2.65
C TRP A 64 6.97 11.33 -1.86
N ASP A 65 7.51 12.47 -1.44
CA ASP A 65 8.76 12.51 -0.66
C ASP A 65 8.61 11.78 0.67
N GLU A 66 7.56 12.12 1.42
CA GLU A 66 7.25 11.45 2.69
C GLU A 66 6.89 9.99 2.49
N CYS A 67 6.22 9.65 1.39
CA CYS A 67 5.92 8.27 1.05
C CYS A 67 7.21 7.44 0.89
N THR A 68 8.16 7.94 0.09
CA THR A 68 9.44 7.23 -0.09
C THR A 68 10.17 7.06 1.24
N ALA A 69 10.27 8.12 2.05
CA ALA A 69 10.89 8.07 3.37
C ALA A 69 10.20 7.07 4.33
N GLN A 70 8.87 6.94 4.24
CA GLN A 70 8.11 6.01 5.07
C GLN A 70 8.43 4.54 4.75
N PHE A 71 8.60 4.19 3.48
CA PHE A 71 8.96 2.82 3.08
C PHE A 71 10.46 2.53 3.24
N GLU A 72 11.32 3.55 3.14
CA GLU A 72 12.73 3.45 3.55
C GLU A 72 12.86 3.14 5.05
N ALA A 73 12.06 3.81 5.89
CA ALA A 73 11.97 3.51 7.31
C ALA A 73 11.43 2.09 7.54
N HIS A 74 10.34 1.69 6.88
CA HIS A 74 9.75 0.37 7.07
C HIS A 74 10.71 -0.78 6.75
N ARG A 75 11.55 -0.60 5.72
CA ARG A 75 12.57 -1.58 5.35
C ARG A 75 13.52 -1.93 6.50
N THR A 76 13.74 -1.06 7.48
CA THR A 76 14.67 -1.35 8.60
C THR A 76 14.16 -2.44 9.53
N VAL A 77 12.85 -2.72 9.54
CA VAL A 77 12.24 -3.78 10.36
C VAL A 77 11.74 -4.96 9.53
N ASN A 78 11.55 -4.78 8.22
CA ASN A 78 11.14 -5.83 7.30
C ASN A 78 11.89 -5.74 5.96
N PRO A 79 13.16 -6.19 5.90
CA PRO A 79 14.01 -6.03 4.72
C PRO A 79 13.67 -6.98 3.56
N ASP A 80 12.82 -7.99 3.80
CA ASP A 80 12.48 -9.03 2.82
C ASP A 80 11.10 -8.81 2.19
N ASP A 81 10.43 -7.71 2.51
CA ASP A 81 9.10 -7.39 1.98
C ASP A 81 9.16 -6.79 0.58
N VAL A 82 8.75 -7.58 -0.41
CA VAL A 82 8.61 -7.11 -1.80
C VAL A 82 7.55 -6.03 -1.94
N GLU A 83 6.46 -6.09 -1.17
CA GLU A 83 5.40 -5.09 -1.22
C GLU A 83 5.93 -3.71 -0.82
N ASN A 84 6.74 -3.65 0.25
CA ASN A 84 7.43 -2.42 0.66
C ASN A 84 8.29 -1.83 -0.47
N ALA A 85 9.08 -2.65 -1.15
CA ALA A 85 9.89 -2.19 -2.28
C ALA A 85 9.05 -1.77 -3.50
N ALA A 86 7.93 -2.45 -3.75
CA ALA A 86 6.99 -2.10 -4.80
C ALA A 86 6.35 -0.74 -4.53
N TRP A 87 5.77 -0.53 -3.35
CA TRP A 87 5.16 0.75 -2.96
C TRP A 87 6.14 1.92 -2.92
N HIS A 88 7.36 1.69 -2.42
CA HIS A 88 8.44 2.67 -2.53
C HIS A 88 8.68 3.08 -3.99
N LEU A 89 8.78 2.11 -4.90
CA LEU A 89 8.97 2.37 -6.33
C LEU A 89 7.78 3.12 -6.92
N LEU A 90 6.53 2.79 -6.57
CA LEU A 90 5.35 3.53 -7.04
C LEU A 90 5.41 5.00 -6.63
N CYS A 91 5.76 5.30 -5.37
CA CYS A 91 5.94 6.68 -4.91
C CYS A 91 7.07 7.40 -5.62
N ALA A 92 8.23 6.76 -5.75
CA ALA A 92 9.36 7.33 -6.49
C ALA A 92 9.03 7.52 -7.98
N ALA A 93 8.22 6.65 -8.59
CA ALA A 93 7.84 6.75 -9.99
C ALA A 93 6.86 7.90 -10.23
N ARG A 94 5.93 8.16 -9.29
CA ARG A 94 5.06 9.34 -9.33
C ARG A 94 5.84 10.65 -9.18
N ARG A 95 6.94 10.64 -8.41
CA ARG A 95 7.81 11.82 -8.22
C ARG A 95 8.76 12.06 -9.39
N ASP A 96 9.49 11.03 -9.81
CA ASP A 96 10.69 11.14 -10.65
C ASP A 96 10.59 10.38 -11.99
N GLY A 97 9.49 9.64 -12.20
CA GLY A 97 9.30 8.74 -13.34
C GLY A 97 9.86 7.33 -13.10
N LEU A 98 9.22 6.33 -13.74
CA LEU A 98 9.51 4.90 -13.53
C LEU A 98 10.97 4.52 -13.78
N ALA A 99 11.59 5.09 -14.83
CA ALA A 99 12.99 4.81 -15.15
C ALA A 99 13.94 5.28 -14.04
N ALA A 100 13.63 6.39 -13.36
CA ALA A 100 14.40 6.85 -12.20
C ALA A 100 14.15 5.98 -10.98
N ALA A 101 12.89 5.69 -10.69
CA ALA A 101 12.48 4.87 -9.57
C ALA A 101 13.10 3.46 -9.59
N ARG A 102 13.23 2.84 -10.77
CA ARG A 102 13.90 1.53 -10.93
C ARG A 102 15.38 1.54 -10.53
N ARG A 103 16.08 2.68 -10.68
CA ARG A 103 17.50 2.79 -10.29
C ARG A 103 17.69 2.87 -8.79
N THR A 104 16.67 3.33 -8.06
CA THR A 104 16.67 3.48 -6.60
C THR A 104 15.72 2.49 -5.93
N MET A 105 15.35 1.42 -6.63
CA MET A 105 14.46 0.39 -6.09
C MET A 105 15.12 -0.23 -4.86
N LEU A 106 14.35 -0.35 -3.77
CA LEU A 106 14.87 -0.91 -2.54
C LEU A 106 15.30 -2.37 -2.75
N PRO A 107 16.47 -2.79 -2.26
CA PRO A 107 16.87 -4.18 -2.27
C PRO A 107 16.06 -4.96 -1.24
N VAL A 108 15.68 -6.18 -1.62
CA VAL A 108 14.85 -7.09 -0.84
C VAL A 108 15.57 -8.43 -0.71
N GLY A 109 15.53 -9.05 0.46
CA GLY A 109 15.95 -10.45 0.61
C GLY A 109 14.88 -11.44 0.11
N PRO A 110 14.95 -12.71 0.52
CA PRO A 110 14.02 -13.73 0.04
C PRO A 110 12.63 -13.59 0.69
N ASP A 111 11.66 -13.12 -0.07
CA ASP A 111 10.25 -13.12 0.34
C ASP A 111 9.65 -14.53 0.16
N PRO A 112 9.12 -15.17 1.22
CA PRO A 112 8.60 -16.53 1.12
C PRO A 112 7.22 -16.62 0.45
N ARG A 113 6.55 -15.47 0.23
CA ARG A 113 5.20 -15.47 -0.33
C ARG A 113 5.23 -15.80 -1.82
N PRO A 114 4.33 -16.66 -2.32
CA PRO A 114 4.34 -17.06 -3.72
C PRO A 114 4.15 -15.88 -4.67
N ALA A 115 4.78 -15.96 -5.85
CA ALA A 115 4.76 -14.96 -6.92
C ALA A 115 5.42 -13.60 -6.62
N LEU A 116 5.85 -13.31 -5.37
CA LEU A 116 6.45 -12.01 -5.04
C LEU A 116 7.87 -11.84 -5.57
N ALA A 117 8.63 -12.93 -5.75
CA ALA A 117 9.92 -12.84 -6.43
C ALA A 117 9.75 -12.35 -7.88
N GLU A 118 8.72 -12.83 -8.56
CA GLU A 118 8.35 -12.41 -9.92
C GLU A 118 7.81 -10.98 -9.94
N VAL A 119 7.01 -10.57 -8.94
CA VAL A 119 6.56 -9.17 -8.79
C VAL A 119 7.78 -8.24 -8.64
N TYR A 120 8.74 -8.61 -7.81
CA TYR A 120 9.98 -7.84 -7.66
C TYR A 120 10.75 -7.74 -8.98
N ALA A 121 10.87 -8.84 -9.72
CA ALA A 121 11.52 -8.86 -11.03
C ALA A 121 10.79 -7.97 -12.06
N LEU A 122 9.46 -8.01 -12.10
CA LEU A 122 8.62 -7.14 -12.93
C LEU A 122 8.87 -5.66 -12.62
N TYR A 123 8.84 -5.28 -11.34
CA TYR A 123 9.05 -3.90 -10.91
C TYR A 123 10.47 -3.41 -11.21
N ALA A 124 11.47 -4.29 -11.05
CA ALA A 124 12.86 -4.03 -11.41
C ALA A 124 13.09 -3.94 -12.94
N GLY A 125 12.09 -4.22 -13.77
CA GLY A 125 12.22 -4.22 -15.24
C GLY A 125 13.01 -5.43 -15.78
N ARG A 126 13.05 -6.52 -15.02
CA ARG A 126 13.78 -7.77 -15.35
C ARG A 126 12.85 -8.98 -15.51
N GLY A 127 11.54 -8.78 -15.42
CA GLY A 127 10.52 -9.80 -15.57
C GLY A 127 9.27 -9.24 -16.23
N SER A 128 8.24 -10.07 -16.32
CA SER A 128 7.01 -9.81 -17.06
C SER A 128 5.76 -10.13 -16.25
N ALA A 129 4.64 -9.51 -16.62
CA ALA A 129 3.34 -9.82 -16.02
C ALA A 129 2.93 -11.29 -16.25
N GLU A 130 3.33 -11.88 -17.38
CA GLU A 130 3.06 -13.29 -17.68
C GLU A 130 3.75 -14.23 -16.68
N GLU A 131 5.02 -13.99 -16.36
CA GLU A 131 5.75 -14.78 -15.37
C GLU A 131 5.13 -14.66 -13.97
N VAL A 132 4.72 -13.45 -13.58
CA VAL A 132 4.00 -13.22 -12.31
C VAL A 132 2.71 -14.03 -12.25
N LEU A 133 1.90 -13.98 -13.31
CA LEU A 133 0.63 -14.70 -13.38
C LEU A 133 0.83 -16.22 -13.40
N ALA A 134 1.84 -16.71 -14.12
CA ALA A 134 2.17 -18.13 -14.16
C ALA A 134 2.57 -18.67 -12.78
N ALA A 135 3.42 -17.93 -12.06
CA ALA A 135 3.82 -18.29 -10.69
C ALA A 135 2.61 -18.27 -9.73
N ALA A 136 1.77 -17.25 -9.81
CA ALA A 136 0.57 -17.12 -8.98
C ALA A 136 -0.45 -18.24 -9.24
N GLU A 137 -0.66 -18.62 -10.49
CA GLU A 137 -1.59 -19.69 -10.86
C GLU A 137 -1.15 -21.06 -10.32
N VAL A 138 0.16 -21.34 -10.32
CA VAL A 138 0.69 -22.57 -9.71
C VAL A 138 0.45 -22.58 -8.20
N ALA A 139 0.67 -21.46 -7.53
CA ALA A 139 0.53 -21.35 -6.09
C ALA A 139 -0.93 -21.47 -5.62
N ASP A 140 -1.86 -20.83 -6.33
CA ASP A 140 -3.28 -20.80 -5.92
C ASP A 140 -4.01 -22.13 -6.10
N ARG A 141 -3.46 -23.07 -6.89
CA ARG A 141 -3.92 -24.48 -6.86
C ARG A 141 -3.78 -25.10 -5.48
N GLY A 142 -2.89 -24.57 -4.64
CA GLY A 142 -2.72 -24.91 -3.24
C GLY A 142 -3.52 -24.04 -2.26
N GLY A 143 -4.36 -23.11 -2.74
CA GLY A 143 -5.21 -22.25 -1.91
C GLY A 143 -4.54 -20.98 -1.36
N SER A 144 -3.45 -20.49 -1.98
CA SER A 144 -2.86 -19.19 -1.63
C SER A 144 -3.70 -18.00 -2.12
N SER A 145 -3.26 -16.78 -1.79
CA SER A 145 -3.80 -15.51 -2.30
C SER A 145 -2.87 -14.88 -3.35
N ALA A 146 -2.11 -15.69 -4.08
CA ALA A 146 -1.06 -15.22 -4.98
C ALA A 146 -1.65 -14.52 -6.20
N ARG A 147 -2.79 -14.99 -6.75
CA ARG A 147 -3.47 -14.27 -7.85
C ARG A 147 -3.96 -12.90 -7.42
N PHE A 148 -4.38 -12.71 -6.17
CA PHE A 148 -4.79 -11.39 -5.67
C PHE A 148 -3.63 -10.42 -5.76
N TYR A 149 -2.48 -10.77 -5.18
CA TYR A 149 -1.29 -9.92 -5.19
C TYR A 149 -0.69 -9.74 -6.58
N ALA A 150 -0.69 -10.78 -7.42
CA ALA A 150 -0.27 -10.68 -8.81
C ALA A 150 -1.10 -9.65 -9.58
N HIS A 151 -2.43 -9.75 -9.52
CA HIS A 151 -3.31 -8.79 -10.18
C HIS A 151 -3.19 -7.38 -9.60
N LEU A 152 -3.12 -7.24 -8.28
CA LEU A 152 -2.91 -5.94 -7.63
C LEU A 152 -1.63 -5.27 -8.14
N TYR A 153 -0.48 -5.94 -8.02
CA TYR A 153 0.81 -5.31 -8.33
C TYR A 153 1.04 -5.12 -9.83
N ILE A 154 0.51 -5.98 -10.69
CA ILE A 154 0.51 -5.72 -12.14
C ILE A 154 -0.33 -4.49 -12.44
N GLY A 155 -1.54 -4.38 -11.88
CA GLY A 155 -2.43 -3.25 -12.12
C GLY A 155 -1.82 -1.91 -11.68
N LEU A 156 -1.24 -1.87 -10.48
CA LEU A 156 -0.54 -0.67 -9.97
C LEU A 156 0.61 -0.23 -10.88
N LEU A 157 1.41 -1.18 -11.41
CA LEU A 157 2.51 -0.85 -12.30
C LEU A 157 2.01 -0.37 -13.68
N ARG A 158 0.97 -1.00 -14.22
CA ARG A 158 0.38 -0.60 -15.51
C ARG A 158 -0.15 0.82 -15.49
N GLU A 159 -0.69 1.26 -14.35
CA GLU A 159 -1.09 2.65 -14.17
C GLU A 159 0.11 3.61 -14.27
N ILE A 160 1.22 3.27 -13.60
CA ILE A 160 2.48 4.06 -13.69
C ILE A 160 3.05 4.08 -15.11
N GLU A 161 2.85 3.02 -15.88
CA GLU A 161 3.26 2.91 -17.29
C GLU A 161 2.31 3.65 -18.25
N GLY A 162 1.18 4.18 -17.77
CA GLY A 162 0.16 4.86 -18.58
C GLY A 162 -0.76 3.91 -19.35
N ALA A 163 -0.75 2.61 -19.03
CA ALA A 163 -1.62 1.59 -19.63
C ALA A 163 -2.90 1.45 -18.79
N GLU A 164 -3.76 2.47 -18.80
CA GLU A 164 -4.95 2.57 -17.94
C GLU A 164 -5.94 1.40 -18.11
N ASP A 165 -6.21 0.97 -19.36
CA ASP A 165 -7.12 -0.16 -19.64
C ASP A 165 -6.60 -1.48 -19.03
N GLU A 166 -5.29 -1.71 -19.11
CA GLU A 166 -4.65 -2.88 -18.49
C GLU A 166 -4.66 -2.76 -16.97
N ALA A 167 -4.38 -1.57 -16.44
CA ALA A 167 -4.41 -1.30 -15.00
C ALA A 167 -5.79 -1.62 -14.43
N GLU A 168 -6.86 -1.10 -15.04
CA GLU A 168 -8.23 -1.35 -14.62
C GLU A 168 -8.56 -2.84 -14.69
N THR A 169 -8.22 -3.50 -15.81
CA THR A 169 -8.48 -4.93 -16.00
C THR A 169 -7.85 -5.77 -14.89
N HIS A 170 -6.61 -5.47 -14.53
CA HIS A 170 -5.90 -6.21 -13.49
C HIS A 170 -6.45 -5.89 -12.09
N LEU A 171 -6.71 -4.62 -11.77
CA LEU A 171 -7.27 -4.23 -10.47
C LEU A 171 -8.68 -4.79 -10.26
N ALA A 172 -9.52 -4.84 -11.30
CA ALA A 172 -10.83 -5.49 -11.24
C ALA A 172 -10.71 -6.97 -10.88
N LYS A 173 -9.80 -7.72 -11.52
CA LYS A 173 -9.52 -9.13 -11.19
C LYS A 173 -8.98 -9.33 -9.78
N ALA A 174 -8.25 -8.35 -9.23
CA ALA A 174 -7.83 -8.40 -7.82
C ALA A 174 -9.05 -8.26 -6.90
N VAL A 175 -9.92 -7.29 -7.15
CA VAL A 175 -11.14 -7.03 -6.35
C VAL A 175 -12.14 -8.19 -6.41
N GLU A 176 -12.29 -8.83 -7.57
CA GLU A 176 -13.19 -9.99 -7.78
C GLU A 176 -12.86 -11.21 -6.91
N GLN A 177 -11.63 -11.30 -6.39
CA GLN A 177 -11.21 -12.40 -5.53
C GLN A 177 -11.71 -12.30 -4.08
N GLU A 178 -12.48 -11.25 -3.75
CA GLU A 178 -13.12 -11.04 -2.44
C GLU A 178 -12.17 -11.29 -1.26
N PHE A 179 -11.12 -10.47 -1.14
CA PHE A 179 -10.12 -10.60 -0.09
C PHE A 179 -10.42 -9.67 1.10
N PRO A 180 -11.03 -10.15 2.22
CA PRO A 180 -11.46 -9.31 3.35
C PRO A 180 -10.28 -8.92 4.26
N HIS A 181 -9.26 -8.33 3.66
CA HIS A 181 -8.02 -7.89 4.28
C HIS A 181 -7.77 -6.42 3.91
N PHE A 182 -6.88 -5.75 4.64
CA PHE A 182 -6.53 -4.34 4.38
C PHE A 182 -6.15 -4.10 2.91
N MET A 183 -5.33 -4.98 2.33
CA MET A 183 -4.92 -4.85 0.93
C MET A 183 -6.07 -5.03 -0.06
N GLY A 184 -7.13 -5.79 0.29
CA GLY A 184 -8.33 -5.88 -0.54
C GLY A 184 -9.12 -4.56 -0.57
N ASP A 185 -9.14 -3.82 0.55
CA ASP A 185 -9.72 -2.48 0.60
C ASP A 185 -8.87 -1.47 -0.18
N VAL A 186 -7.54 -1.57 -0.09
CA VAL A 186 -6.61 -0.77 -0.91
C VAL A 186 -6.82 -1.04 -2.40
N ALA A 187 -6.99 -2.30 -2.81
CA ALA A 187 -7.28 -2.65 -4.20
C ALA A 187 -8.58 -1.99 -4.69
N ARG A 188 -9.63 -2.01 -3.87
CA ARG A 188 -10.91 -1.35 -4.17
C ARG A 188 -10.78 0.16 -4.25
N LEU A 189 -10.13 0.77 -3.26
CA LEU A 189 -9.86 2.22 -3.24
C LEU A 189 -9.11 2.66 -4.51
N HIS A 190 -8.10 1.88 -4.90
CA HIS A 190 -7.32 2.16 -6.09
C HIS A 190 -8.14 2.07 -7.37
N LEU A 191 -8.92 1.00 -7.52
CA LEU A 191 -9.81 0.79 -8.66
C LEU A 191 -10.87 1.90 -8.76
N ASP A 192 -11.46 2.29 -7.64
CA ASP A 192 -12.44 3.37 -7.60
C ASP A 192 -11.83 4.72 -7.96
N ARG A 193 -10.59 5.00 -7.51
CA ARG A 193 -9.86 6.22 -7.93
C ARG A 193 -9.56 6.21 -9.41
N LEU A 194 -9.08 5.08 -9.95
CA LEU A 194 -8.78 4.92 -11.38
C LEU A 194 -10.03 5.15 -12.25
N ARG A 195 -11.19 4.65 -11.81
CA ARG A 195 -12.48 4.84 -12.50
C ARG A 195 -13.10 6.22 -12.28
N GLY A 196 -12.54 7.05 -11.40
CA GLY A 196 -13.14 8.32 -10.98
C GLY A 196 -14.42 8.15 -10.15
N THR A 197 -14.65 6.98 -9.55
CA THR A 197 -15.79 6.64 -8.69
C THR A 197 -15.49 6.76 -7.20
N ALA A 198 -14.24 7.01 -6.82
CA ALA A 198 -13.87 7.23 -5.42
C ALA A 198 -14.61 8.43 -4.82
N ALA A 199 -15.02 8.29 -3.56
CA ALA A 199 -15.51 9.42 -2.78
C ALA A 199 -14.40 10.50 -2.74
N ARG A 200 -14.77 11.74 -3.04
CA ARG A 200 -13.87 12.88 -2.86
C ARG A 200 -13.78 13.17 -1.36
N ASP A 201 -12.56 13.28 -0.87
CA ASP A 201 -12.25 13.79 0.46
C ASP A 201 -12.74 15.23 0.65
#